data_AF-A0A3D2LAG2-F1
#
_entry.id   AF-A0A3D2LAG2-F1
#
_cell.length_a   1.000
_cell.length_b   1.000
_cell.length_c   1.000
_cell.angle_alpha   90.00
_cell.angle_beta   90.00
_cell.angle_gamma   90.00
#
_symmetry.space_group_name_H-M   'P 1'
#
loop_
_entity.id
_entity.type
_entity.pdbx_description
1 polymer ?
#
loop_
_entity_poly.entity_id
_entity_poly.type
_entity_poly.pdbx_seq_one_letter_code
_entity_poly.pdbx_strand_id
1 'polypeptide(L)'
;MTDRRTAAPLLAFGLLVLGTILGLAGTDLVLPAVPSLPETLRGSQAMAQLVLAAFVAGGCIGLLAFGELGARIDQRNLLVISLAAYALVSFACMAAPSLSVLVGLRFLQGLTGSAAAVFAPGMIRAMFSEEKAVGALGFMA
;
A
#
# COMPACT_ATOMS: atom_id res chain seq x y z
N MET A 1 28.97 -1.90 21.66
CA MET A 1 28.64 -0.78 20.75
C MET A 1 27.94 -1.39 19.54
N THR A 2 26.64 -1.57 19.64
CA THR A 2 25.80 -2.22 18.63
C THR A 2 25.77 -1.38 17.37
N ASP A 3 26.08 -2.05 16.27
CA ASP A 3 26.25 -1.49 14.94
C ASP A 3 24.93 -0.88 14.42
N ARG A 4 24.79 0.44 14.60
CA ARG A 4 23.66 1.24 14.08
C ARG A 4 23.64 1.31 12.54
N ARG A 5 24.71 0.88 11.85
CA ARG A 5 24.81 0.99 10.37
C ARG A 5 24.24 -0.23 9.63
N THR A 6 24.14 -1.40 10.26
CA THR A 6 23.59 -2.62 9.65
C THR A 6 22.10 -2.86 9.93
N ALA A 7 21.53 -2.27 10.98
CA ALA A 7 20.09 -2.41 11.29
C ALA A 7 19.18 -1.56 10.38
N ALA A 8 19.66 -0.41 9.90
CA ALA A 8 18.91 0.49 9.03
C ALA A 8 18.46 -0.13 7.68
N PRO A 9 19.31 -0.89 6.96
CA PRO A 9 18.89 -1.56 5.73
C PRO A 9 17.89 -2.72 5.98
N LEU A 10 18.03 -3.48 7.06
CA LEU A 10 17.08 -4.57 7.35
C LEU A 10 15.69 -4.05 7.72
N LEU A 11 15.62 -2.96 8.48
CA LEU A 11 14.34 -2.29 8.81
C LEU A 11 13.70 -1.66 7.57
N ALA A 12 14.48 -1.02 6.70
CA ALA A 12 13.97 -0.47 5.45
C ALA A 12 13.46 -1.58 4.53
N PHE A 13 14.18 -2.70 4.41
CA PHE A 13 13.73 -3.88 3.67
C PHE A 13 12.44 -4.47 4.24
N GLY A 14 12.35 -4.61 5.57
CA GLY A 14 11.13 -5.09 6.24
C GLY A 14 9.92 -4.18 6.00
N LEU A 15 10.10 -2.85 6.02
CA LEU A 15 9.04 -1.89 5.70
C LEU A 15 8.59 -1.97 4.24
N LEU A 16 9.52 -2.22 3.32
CA LEU A 16 9.20 -2.41 1.90
C LEU A 16 8.39 -3.69 1.67
N VAL A 17 8.83 -4.80 2.24
CA VAL A 17 8.10 -6.08 2.18
C VAL A 17 6.71 -5.94 2.79
N LEU A 18 6.61 -5.32 3.97
CA LEU A 18 5.33 -5.10 4.63
C LEU A 18 4.39 -4.21 3.80
N GLY A 19 4.91 -3.12 3.22
CA GLY A 19 4.12 -2.23 2.37
C GLY A 19 3.57 -2.93 1.12
N THR A 20 4.37 -3.76 0.46
CA THR A 20 3.94 -4.54 -0.71
C THR A 20 2.86 -5.55 -0.34
N ILE A 21 3.03 -6.29 0.76
CA ILE A 21 2.03 -7.26 1.23
C ILE A 21 0.71 -6.57 1.60
N LEU A 22 0.77 -5.41 2.27
CA LEU A 22 -0.44 -4.64 2.63
C LEU A 22 -1.21 -4.15 1.41
N GLY A 23 -0.49 -3.71 0.35
CA GLY A 23 -1.09 -3.34 -0.92
C GLY A 23 -1.88 -4.50 -1.56
N LEU A 24 -1.26 -5.69 -1.61
CA LEU A 24 -1.89 -6.90 -2.17
C LEU A 24 -3.09 -7.36 -1.33
N ALA A 25 -2.90 -7.44 -0.02
CA ALA A 25 -3.92 -7.87 0.94
C ALA A 25 -5.18 -6.99 0.92
N GLY A 26 -5.04 -5.68 0.64
CA GLY A 26 -6.17 -4.76 0.53
C GLY A 26 -7.17 -5.11 -0.58
N THR A 27 -6.70 -5.83 -1.62
CA THR A 27 -7.48 -6.28 -2.76
C THR A 27 -8.00 -7.70 -2.53
N ASP A 28 -7.13 -8.62 -2.12
CA ASP A 28 -7.43 -10.05 -2.00
C ASP A 28 -8.29 -10.40 -0.78
N LEU A 29 -8.13 -9.69 0.34
CA LEU A 29 -8.98 -9.91 1.53
C LEU A 29 -10.41 -9.39 1.32
N VAL A 30 -10.63 -8.59 0.29
CA VAL A 30 -11.88 -7.83 0.11
C VAL A 30 -12.73 -8.46 -0.95
N LEU A 31 -12.13 -9.09 -1.96
CA LEU A 31 -12.82 -9.94 -2.93
C LEU A 31 -13.82 -10.93 -2.31
N PRO A 32 -13.46 -11.75 -1.30
CA PRO A 32 -14.41 -12.68 -0.68
C PRO A 32 -15.46 -12.00 0.21
N ALA A 33 -15.19 -10.77 0.67
CA ALA A 33 -16.11 -9.99 1.50
C ALA A 33 -17.07 -9.12 0.68
N VAL A 34 -16.79 -8.87 -0.61
CA VAL A 34 -17.64 -8.07 -1.50
C VAL A 34 -19.10 -8.55 -1.54
N PRO A 35 -19.42 -9.86 -1.56
CA PRO A 35 -20.80 -10.34 -1.55
C PRO A 35 -21.55 -10.06 -0.24
N SER A 36 -20.86 -9.97 0.90
CA SER A 36 -21.47 -9.78 2.24
C SER A 36 -21.51 -8.31 2.69
N LEU A 37 -20.76 -7.42 2.03
CA LEU A 37 -20.79 -5.98 2.27
C LEU A 37 -22.21 -5.35 2.15
N PRO A 38 -23.03 -5.69 1.14
CA PRO A 38 -24.40 -5.19 1.01
C PRO A 38 -25.29 -5.53 2.22
N GLU A 39 -25.14 -6.73 2.79
CA GLU A 39 -25.91 -7.19 3.96
C GLU A 39 -25.46 -6.47 5.24
N THR A 40 -24.16 -6.24 5.39
CA THR A 40 -23.56 -5.65 6.59
C THR A 40 -23.75 -4.13 6.66
N LEU A 41 -23.62 -3.45 5.53
CA LEU A 41 -23.66 -1.98 5.45
C LEU A 41 -24.89 -1.43 4.73
N ARG A 42 -25.90 -2.28 4.49
CA ARG A 42 -27.18 -1.94 3.85
C ARG A 42 -27.02 -1.15 2.54
N GLY A 43 -26.56 -1.82 1.49
CA GLY A 43 -26.52 -1.22 0.15
C GLY A 43 -26.65 -2.23 -0.98
N SER A 44 -26.20 -1.85 -2.18
CA SER A 44 -26.34 -2.68 -3.38
C SER A 44 -25.05 -3.41 -3.74
N GLN A 45 -25.18 -4.51 -4.48
CA GLN A 45 -24.04 -5.24 -5.05
C GLN A 45 -23.13 -4.32 -5.89
N ALA A 46 -23.73 -3.40 -6.65
CA ALA A 46 -23.01 -2.42 -7.47
C ALA A 46 -22.14 -1.50 -6.60
N MET A 47 -22.60 -1.09 -5.42
CA MET A 47 -21.80 -0.29 -4.49
C MET A 47 -20.65 -1.09 -3.89
N ALA A 48 -20.84 -2.38 -3.61
CA ALA A 48 -19.76 -3.24 -3.14
C ALA A 48 -18.67 -3.44 -4.22
N GLN A 49 -19.05 -3.54 -5.50
CA GLN A 49 -18.08 -3.53 -6.61
C GLN A 49 -17.37 -2.18 -6.74
N LEU A 50 -18.07 -1.08 -6.49
CA LEU A 50 -17.48 0.26 -6.51
C LEU A 50 -16.41 0.44 -5.41
N VAL A 51 -16.55 -0.21 -4.26
CA VAL A 51 -15.53 -0.21 -3.19
C VAL A 51 -14.20 -0.76 -3.70
N LEU A 52 -14.24 -1.89 -4.41
CA LEU A 52 -13.05 -2.50 -5.01
C LEU A 52 -12.48 -1.61 -6.13
N ALA A 53 -13.34 -1.12 -7.03
CA ALA A 53 -12.93 -0.25 -8.12
C ALA A 53 -12.28 1.05 -7.61
N ALA A 54 -12.81 1.64 -6.54
CA ALA A 54 -12.27 2.84 -5.92
C ALA A 54 -10.87 2.59 -5.32
N PHE A 55 -10.64 1.46 -4.65
CA PHE A 55 -9.32 1.09 -4.16
C PHE A 55 -8.29 1.01 -5.29
N VAL A 56 -8.64 0.29 -6.37
CA VAL A 56 -7.77 0.16 -7.55
C VAL A 56 -7.52 1.51 -8.21
N ALA A 57 -8.56 2.33 -8.41
CA ALA A 57 -8.45 3.65 -9.01
C ALA A 57 -7.55 4.58 -8.17
N GLY A 58 -7.70 4.56 -6.85
CA GLY A 58 -6.83 5.28 -5.93
C GLY A 58 -5.38 4.82 -6.05
N GLY A 59 -5.16 3.50 -6.11
CA GLY A 59 -3.84 2.91 -6.33
C GLY A 59 -3.19 3.36 -7.64
N CYS A 60 -3.91 3.35 -8.75
CA CYS A 60 -3.40 3.83 -10.04
C CYS A 60 -2.97 5.30 -10.00
N ILE A 61 -3.77 6.17 -9.37
CA ILE A 61 -3.43 7.57 -9.18
C ILE A 61 -2.20 7.71 -8.27
N GLY A 62 -2.15 6.92 -7.20
CA GLY A 62 -1.02 6.89 -6.28
C GLY A 62 0.28 6.47 -6.97
N LEU A 63 0.26 5.45 -7.85
CA LEU A 63 1.44 5.03 -8.62
C LEU A 63 2.04 6.20 -9.42
N LEU A 64 1.20 7.01 -10.06
CA LEU A 64 1.64 8.20 -10.80
C LEU A 64 2.16 9.30 -9.86
N ALA A 65 1.41 9.59 -8.79
CA ALA A 65 1.75 10.65 -7.85
C ALA A 65 3.06 10.36 -7.11
N PHE A 66 3.25 9.14 -6.60
CA PHE A 66 4.48 8.75 -5.93
C PHE A 66 5.65 8.61 -6.90
N GLY A 67 5.43 8.29 -8.17
CA GLY A 67 6.45 8.35 -9.21
C GLY A 67 7.08 9.75 -9.34
N GLU A 68 6.23 10.76 -9.49
CA GLU A 68 6.67 12.17 -9.59
C GLU A 68 7.24 12.71 -8.26
N LEU A 69 6.56 12.43 -7.14
CA LEU A 69 7.01 12.89 -5.82
C LEU A 69 8.36 12.28 -5.44
N GLY A 70 8.57 10.99 -5.73
CA GLY A 70 9.82 10.29 -5.45
C GLY A 70 11.01 10.76 -6.30
N ALA A 71 10.77 11.50 -7.38
CA ALA A 71 11.82 12.16 -8.15
C ALA A 71 12.30 13.47 -7.49
N ARG A 72 11.48 14.08 -6.63
CA ARG A 72 11.73 15.41 -6.02
C ARG A 72 12.00 15.36 -4.52
N ILE A 73 11.46 14.34 -3.84
CA ILE A 73 11.48 14.19 -2.38
C ILE A 73 12.12 12.85 -2.03
N ASP A 74 12.80 12.80 -0.88
CA ASP A 74 13.39 11.57 -0.36
C ASP A 74 12.38 10.42 -0.25
N GLN A 75 12.66 9.32 -0.96
CA GLN A 75 11.77 8.16 -1.09
C GLN A 75 11.51 7.46 0.25
N ARG A 76 12.50 7.45 1.15
CA ARG A 76 12.36 6.80 2.45
C ARG A 76 11.37 7.56 3.32
N ASN A 77 11.47 8.89 3.37
CA ASN A 77 10.52 9.71 4.09
C ASN A 77 9.11 9.59 3.51
N LEU A 78 8.97 9.60 2.18
CA LEU A 78 7.68 9.40 1.53
C LEU A 78 7.06 8.04 1.86
N LEU A 79 7.85 6.97 1.83
CA LEU A 79 7.39 5.62 2.17
C LEU A 79 6.83 5.57 3.60
N VAL A 80 7.55 6.12 4.58
CA VAL A 80 7.11 6.13 5.98
C VAL A 80 5.82 6.93 6.16
N ILE A 81 5.73 8.11 5.53
CA ILE A 81 4.51 8.94 5.56
C ILE A 81 3.33 8.18 4.94
N SER A 82 3.56 7.54 3.79
CA SER A 82 2.54 6.79 3.07
C SER A 82 2.03 5.60 3.88
N LEU A 83 2.93 4.84 4.52
CA LEU A 83 2.57 3.71 5.39
C LEU A 83 1.79 4.17 6.63
N ALA A 84 2.19 5.28 7.25
CA ALA A 84 1.45 5.86 8.37
C ALA A 84 0.04 6.30 7.95
N ALA A 85 -0.08 6.97 6.79
CA ALA A 85 -1.36 7.37 6.23
C ALA A 85 -2.23 6.14 5.88
N TYR A 86 -1.65 5.11 5.26
CA TYR A 86 -2.35 3.87 4.95
C TYR A 86 -2.89 3.20 6.22
N ALA A 87 -2.10 3.14 7.30
CA ALA A 87 -2.53 2.58 8.57
C ALA A 87 -3.71 3.37 9.16
N LEU A 88 -3.62 4.70 9.21
CA LEU A 88 -4.70 5.57 9.69
C LEU A 88 -6.00 5.40 8.89
N VAL A 89 -5.89 5.36 7.56
CA VAL A 89 -7.05 5.16 6.69
C VAL A 89 -7.64 3.76 6.88
N SER A 90 -6.80 2.74 7.10
CA SER A 90 -7.24 1.38 7.41
C SER A 90 -8.07 1.31 8.69
N PHE A 91 -7.66 2.02 9.74
CA PHE A 91 -8.46 2.15 10.96
C PHE A 91 -9.76 2.92 10.73
N ALA A 92 -9.74 3.97 9.91
CA ALA A 92 -10.94 4.71 9.54
C ALA A 92 -11.94 3.83 8.76
N CYS A 93 -11.47 2.93 7.88
CA CYS A 93 -12.32 1.97 7.15
C CYS A 93 -13.12 1.08 8.10
N MET A 94 -12.56 0.70 9.25
CA MET A 94 -13.27 -0.11 10.26
C MET A 94 -14.46 0.65 10.87
N ALA A 95 -14.36 1.97 10.98
CA ALA A 95 -15.40 2.83 11.53
C ALA A 95 -16.38 3.37 10.48
N ALA A 96 -16.33 2.88 9.23
CA ALA A 96 -17.14 3.39 8.14
C ALA A 96 -18.65 3.10 8.38
N PRO A 97 -19.52 4.13 8.46
CA PRO A 97 -20.93 3.94 8.78
C PRO A 97 -21.79 3.55 7.57
N SER A 98 -21.24 3.62 6.35
CA SER A 98 -21.96 3.30 5.11
C SER A 98 -21.00 2.93 3.98
N LEU A 99 -21.54 2.29 2.93
CA LEU A 99 -20.77 1.94 1.74
C LEU A 99 -20.19 3.15 1.01
N SER A 100 -20.92 4.28 0.94
CA SER A 100 -20.40 5.50 0.28
C SER A 100 -19.16 6.06 0.97
N VAL A 101 -19.15 6.06 2.31
CA VAL A 101 -17.97 6.46 3.08
C VAL A 101 -16.84 5.46 2.89
N LEU A 102 -17.16 4.16 2.91
CA LEU A 102 -16.18 3.11 2.68
C LEU A 102 -15.52 3.21 1.29
N VAL A 103 -16.28 3.55 0.24
CA VAL A 103 -15.74 3.81 -1.11
C VAL A 103 -14.68 4.91 -1.09
N GLY A 104 -14.98 6.05 -0.46
CA GLY A 104 -14.03 7.17 -0.37
C GLY A 104 -12.79 6.82 0.45
N LEU A 105 -12.97 6.13 1.57
CA LEU A 105 -11.84 5.66 2.39
C LEU A 105 -10.99 4.63 1.66
N ARG A 106 -11.59 3.71 0.91
CA ARG A 106 -10.87 2.74 0.07
C ARG A 106 -10.09 3.40 -1.05
N PHE A 107 -10.65 4.43 -1.69
CA PHE A 107 -9.91 5.22 -2.65
C PHE A 107 -8.64 5.81 -2.03
N LEU A 108 -8.78 6.45 -0.87
CA LEU A 108 -7.63 7.04 -0.15
C LEU A 108 -6.64 5.96 0.33
N GLN A 109 -7.15 4.80 0.75
CA GLN A 109 -6.34 3.66 1.18
C GLN A 109 -5.52 3.11 0.01
N GLY A 110 -6.13 2.97 -1.18
CA GLY A 110 -5.43 2.56 -2.40
C GLY A 110 -4.35 3.56 -2.80
N LEU A 111 -4.68 4.85 -2.76
CA LEU A 111 -3.73 5.93 -3.06
C LEU A 111 -2.51 5.87 -2.14
N THR A 112 -2.72 5.84 -0.83
CA THR A 112 -1.63 5.78 0.17
C THR A 112 -0.92 4.42 0.25
N GLY A 113 -1.49 3.34 -0.29
CA GLY A 113 -0.86 2.02 -0.33
C GLY A 113 0.13 1.84 -1.48
N SER A 114 0.10 2.71 -2.49
CA SER A 114 0.85 2.53 -3.75
C SER A 114 2.34 2.87 -3.66
N ALA A 115 2.79 3.63 -2.65
CA ALA A 115 4.17 4.09 -2.54
C ALA A 115 5.20 2.94 -2.49
N ALA A 116 4.87 1.83 -1.82
CA ALA A 116 5.75 0.68 -1.71
C ALA A 116 6.05 0.05 -3.09
N ALA A 117 5.03 -0.07 -3.95
CA ALA A 117 5.19 -0.61 -5.30
C ALA A 117 6.10 0.25 -6.19
N VAL A 118 6.09 1.57 -5.97
CA VAL A 118 6.94 2.52 -6.73
C VAL A 118 8.38 2.50 -6.22
N PHE A 119 8.59 2.55 -4.90
CA PHE A 119 9.91 2.77 -4.33
C PHE A 119 10.71 1.49 -4.05
N ALA A 120 10.04 0.36 -3.77
CA ALA A 120 10.72 -0.88 -3.38
C ALA A 120 11.78 -1.35 -4.39
N PRO A 121 11.52 -1.39 -5.71
CA PRO A 121 12.52 -1.91 -6.65
C PRO A 121 13.79 -1.04 -6.70
N GLY A 122 13.64 0.29 -6.63
CA GLY A 122 14.75 1.24 -6.64
C GLY A 122 15.56 1.17 -5.35
N MET A 123 14.89 1.12 -4.20
CA MET A 123 15.55 1.04 -2.89
C MET A 123 16.31 -0.28 -2.73
N ILE A 124 15.77 -1.40 -3.20
CA ILE A 124 16.46 -2.71 -3.12
C ILE A 124 17.71 -2.73 -3.99
N ARG A 125 17.64 -2.20 -5.21
CA ARG A 125 18.83 -2.08 -6.08
C ARG A 125 19.91 -1.20 -5.47
N ALA A 126 19.54 -0.19 -4.68
CA ALA A 126 20.49 0.64 -3.95
C ALA A 126 21.12 -0.04 -2.72
N MET A 127 20.47 -1.09 -2.18
CA MET A 127 20.85 -1.76 -0.93
C MET A 127 21.63 -3.05 -1.13
N PHE A 128 21.51 -3.70 -2.28
CA PHE A 128 22.15 -4.97 -2.60
C PHE A 128 23.11 -4.84 -3.78
N SER A 129 24.18 -5.63 -3.80
CA SER A 129 25.01 -5.81 -4.99
C SER A 129 24.18 -6.37 -6.15
N GLU A 130 24.55 -6.09 -7.40
CA GLU A 130 23.77 -6.48 -8.59
C GLU A 130 23.32 -7.96 -8.58
N GLU A 131 24.22 -8.87 -8.20
CA GLU A 131 23.93 -10.31 -8.10
C GLU A 131 22.90 -10.66 -7.01
N LYS A 132 22.86 -9.91 -5.90
CA LYS A 132 21.91 -10.15 -4.80
C LYS A 132 20.59 -9.41 -4.97
N ALA A 133 20.60 -8.30 -5.73
CA ALA A 133 19.40 -7.51 -6.00
C ALA A 133 18.37 -8.31 -6.81
N VAL A 134 18.81 -9.14 -7.77
CA VAL A 134 17.90 -9.99 -8.56
C VAL A 134 17.16 -11.00 -7.67
N GLY A 135 17.88 -11.66 -6.76
CA GLY A 135 17.26 -12.60 -5.82
C GLY A 135 16.31 -11.93 -4.83
N ALA A 136 16.67 -10.74 -4.33
CA ALA A 136 15.81 -9.96 -3.42
C ALA A 136 14.54 -9.44 -4.11
N LEU A 137 14.65 -8.99 -5.37
CA LEU A 137 13.49 -8.59 -6.17
C LEU A 137 12.59 -9.79 -6.50
N GLY A 138 13.18 -10.94 -6.81
CA GLY A 138 12.43 -12.18 -7.05
C GLY A 138 11.65 -12.68 -5.83
N PHE A 139 12.09 -12.36 -4.61
CA PHE A 139 11.33 -12.67 -3.39
C PHE A 139 10.11 -11.76 -3.17
N MET A 140 10.09 -10.57 -3.80
CA MET A 140 9.01 -9.59 -3.64
C MET A 140 7.93 -9.67 -4.72
N ALA A 141 8.18 -10.38 -5.81
CA ALA A 141 7.24 -10.61 -6.90
C ALA A 141 6.32 -11.80 -6.58
#